data_AF-A0A117ILG1-F1
#
_entry.id   AF-A0A117ILG1-F1
#
_cell.length_a   1.000
_cell.length_b   1.000
_cell.length_c   1.000
_cell.angle_alpha   90.00
_cell.angle_beta   90.00
_cell.angle_gamma   90.00
#
_symmetry.space_group_name_H-M   'P 1'
#
loop_
_entity.id
_entity.type
_entity.pdbx_description
1 polymer ?
#
loop_
_entity_poly.entity_id
_entity_poly.type
_entity_poly.pdbx_seq_one_letter_code
_entity_poly.pdbx_strand_id
1 'polypeptide(L)' 'MPLDPNAKGRTTEPRLFEWTDRDTLLYALGVGAGTADLAFTTENSHGIEQQVLPT' A
#
# COMPACT_ATOMS: atom_id res chain seq x y z
N MET A 1 25.79 16.85 7.47
CA MET A 1 25.25 16.22 6.25
C MET A 1 25.46 17.15 5.07
N PRO A 2 26.18 16.76 4.02
CA PRO A 2 26.21 17.52 2.77
C PRO A 2 24.87 17.34 2.03
N LEU A 3 24.32 18.44 1.52
CA LEU A 3 23.14 18.49 0.66
C LEU A 3 23.55 19.18 -0.65
N ASP A 4 23.22 18.58 -1.80
CA ASP A 4 23.57 19.10 -3.13
C ASP A 4 22.49 20.08 -3.64
N PRO A 5 22.76 21.39 -3.73
CA PRO A 5 21.79 22.39 -4.21
C PRO A 5 21.40 22.19 -5.69
N ASN A 6 22.22 21.48 -6.47
CA ASN A 6 21.98 21.23 -7.90
C ASN A 6 21.16 19.96 -8.15
N ALA A 7 20.68 19.28 -7.11
CA ALA A 7 19.86 18.08 -7.25
C ALA A 7 18.42 18.37 -7.73
N LYS A 8 17.99 19.64 -7.73
CA LYS A 8 16.65 20.04 -8.20
C LYS A 8 16.43 19.60 -9.65
N GLY A 9 15.39 18.80 -9.88
CA GLY A 9 15.02 18.31 -11.21
C GLY A 9 15.69 17.00 -11.63
N ARG A 10 16.58 16.42 -10.81
CA ARG A 10 17.04 15.05 -11.03
C ARG A 10 15.88 14.07 -10.81
N THR A 11 15.74 13.11 -11.71
CA THR A 11 14.75 12.04 -11.64
C THR A 11 15.46 10.69 -11.50
N THR A 12 14.78 9.72 -10.91
CA THR A 12 15.21 8.31 -10.97
C THR A 12 14.66 7.65 -12.22
N GLU A 13 15.32 6.59 -12.68
CA GLU A 13 14.71 5.70 -13.68
C GLU A 13 13.43 5.06 -13.12
N PRO A 14 12.43 4.76 -13.97
CA PRO A 14 11.24 4.03 -13.57
C PRO A 14 11.59 2.70 -12.88
N ARG A 15 10.87 2.38 -11.79
CA ARG A 15 10.98 1.10 -11.09
C ARG A 15 9.62 0.43 -11.03
N LEU A 16 9.59 -0.84 -11.39
CA LEU A 16 8.41 -1.68 -11.25
C LEU A 16 8.28 -2.11 -9.79
N PHE A 17 7.08 -1.93 -9.23
CA PHE A 17 6.68 -2.50 -7.96
C PHE A 17 5.39 -3.26 -8.19
N GLU A 18 5.38 -4.52 -7.77
CA GLU A 18 4.24 -5.42 -7.87
C GLU A 18 3.82 -5.79 -6.45
N TRP A 19 2.52 -5.98 -6.25
CA TRP A 19 1.96 -6.40 -4.99
C TRP A 19 0.78 -7.34 -5.24
N THR A 20 0.52 -8.21 -4.28
CA THR A 20 -0.62 -9.12 -4.30
C THR A 20 -1.68 -8.71 -3.26
N ASP A 21 -2.78 -9.44 -3.24
CA ASP A 21 -3.79 -9.36 -2.18
C ASP A 21 -3.14 -9.41 -0.78
N ARG A 22 -2.24 -10.37 -0.56
CA ARG A 22 -1.55 -10.57 0.72
C ARG A 22 -0.82 -9.32 1.20
N ASP A 23 -0.17 -8.58 0.30
CA ASP A 23 0.56 -7.36 0.67
C ASP A 23 -0.40 -6.24 1.09
N THR A 24 -1.51 -6.09 0.36
CA THR A 24 -2.53 -5.08 0.65
C THR A 24 -3.32 -5.37 1.93
N LEU A 25 -3.61 -6.65 2.21
CA LEU A 25 -4.21 -7.10 3.46
C LEU A 25 -3.26 -6.85 4.65
N LEU A 26 -1.98 -7.20 4.49
CA LEU A 26 -0.96 -6.95 5.52
C LEU A 26 -0.78 -5.45 5.78
N TYR A 27 -0.84 -4.64 4.72
CA TYR A 27 -0.81 -3.19 4.83
C TYR A 27 -2.01 -2.66 5.65
N ALA A 28 -3.22 -3.10 5.33
CA ALA A 28 -4.45 -2.70 6.05
C ALA A 28 -4.36 -3.05 7.54
N LEU A 29 -3.88 -4.26 7.87
CA LEU A 29 -3.64 -4.66 9.26
C LEU A 29 -2.57 -3.78 9.92
N GLY A 30 -1.50 -3.44 9.20
CA GLY A 30 -0.40 -2.60 9.70
C GLY A 30 -0.82 -1.17 10.04
N VAL A 31 -1.81 -0.61 9.32
CA VAL A 31 -2.37 0.72 9.60
C VAL A 31 -3.57 0.69 10.55
N GLY A 32 -3.90 -0.47 11.13
CA GLY A 32 -4.87 -0.62 12.21
C GLY A 32 -6.27 -1.08 11.81
N ALA A 33 -6.49 -1.49 10.56
CA ALA A 33 -7.74 -2.14 10.16
C ALA A 33 -7.90 -3.49 10.86
N GLY A 34 -9.13 -3.88 11.19
CA GLY A 34 -9.39 -5.09 11.96
C GLY A 34 -10.60 -5.89 11.49
N THR A 35 -11.18 -6.66 12.41
CA THR A 35 -12.33 -7.53 12.14
C THR A 35 -13.64 -6.77 11.86
N ALA A 36 -13.68 -5.47 12.18
CA ALA A 36 -14.78 -4.59 11.80
C ALA A 36 -14.68 -4.09 10.34
N ASP A 37 -13.51 -4.25 9.72
CA ASP A 37 -13.12 -3.64 8.44
C ASP A 37 -12.87 -4.70 7.36
N LEU A 38 -13.78 -5.68 7.24
CA LEU A 38 -13.59 -6.89 6.42
C LEU A 38 -13.29 -6.61 4.95
N ALA A 39 -13.77 -5.47 4.41
CA ALA A 39 -13.46 -5.06 3.04
C ALA A 39 -11.96 -4.77 2.82
N PHE A 40 -11.21 -4.43 3.87
CA PHE A 40 -9.76 -4.15 3.77
C PHE A 40 -8.89 -5.29 4.30
N THR A 41 -9.46 -6.16 5.14
CA THR A 41 -8.71 -7.20 5.88
C THR A 41 -9.00 -8.62 5.42
N THR A 42 -9.91 -8.82 4.47
CA THR A 42 -10.19 -10.13 3.88
C THR A 42 -10.47 -10.05 2.38
N GLU A 43 -10.10 -11.11 1.67
CA GLU A 43 -10.29 -11.29 0.22
C GLU A 43 -11.48 -12.18 -0.14
N ASN A 44 -12.03 -12.91 0.83
CA ASN A 44 -13.01 -13.99 0.60
C ASN A 44 -14.24 -13.95 1.53
N SER A 45 -14.46 -12.84 2.23
CA SER A 45 -15.65 -12.67 3.07
C SER A 45 -16.92 -12.66 2.23
N HIS A 46 -17.94 -13.40 2.67
CA HIS A 46 -19.16 -13.58 1.90
C HIS A 46 -19.88 -12.24 1.66
N GLY A 47 -20.08 -11.90 0.38
CA GLY A 47 -20.75 -10.66 -0.02
C GLY A 47 -19.92 -9.39 0.18
N ILE A 48 -18.60 -9.50 0.40
CA ILE A 48 -17.70 -8.38 0.62
C ILE A 48 -16.55 -8.47 -0.38
N GLU A 49 -16.47 -7.53 -1.31
CA GLU A 49 -15.31 -7.40 -2.20
C GLU A 49 -14.16 -6.69 -1.49
N GLN A 50 -12.94 -7.17 -1.75
CA GLN A 50 -11.73 -6.56 -1.21
C GLN A 50 -11.49 -5.17 -1.80
N GLN A 51 -11.16 -4.21 -0.94
CA GLN A 51 -10.73 -2.86 -1.27
C GLN A 51 -9.32 -2.61 -0.73
N VAL A 52 -8.55 -1.78 -1.43
CA VAL A 52 -7.19 -1.40 -1.02
C VAL A 52 -7.22 0.04 -0.52
N LEU A 53 -6.55 0.30 0.60
CA LEU A 53 -6.44 1.65 1.15
C LEU A 53 -5.59 2.55 0.22
N PRO A 54 -6.01 3.80 -0.03
CA PRO A 54 -5.33 4.70 -0.97
C PRO A 54 -4.08 5.38 -0.40
N THR A 55 -3.72 5.12 0.86
CA THR A 55 -2.70 5.85 1.70
C THR A 55 -1.52 4.97 2.35
#